data_AF-A0A952VVJ0-F1
#
_entry.id   AF-A0A952VVJ0-F1
#
_cell.length_a   1.000
_cell.length_b   1.000
_cell.length_c   1.000
_cell.angle_alpha   90.00
_cell.angle_beta   90.00
_cell.angle_gamma   90.00
#
_symmetry.space_group_name_H-M   'P 1'
#
loop_
_entity.id
_entity.type
_entity.pdbx_description
1 polymer ?
#
loop_
_entity_poly.entity_id
_entity_poly.type
_entity_poly.pdbx_seq_one_letter_code
_entity_poly.pdbx_strand_id
1 'polypeptide(L)'
;MAGGESGKGLYDHLYRRFFEHRDTHEGYSFQQAPGGSAPTPAVTFREKLRWWTCDRWQRRKKILAERDRLQREILQIKQSGSS
;
A
#
# COMPACT_ATOMS: atom_id res chain seq x y z
N MET A 1 -18.98 -22.75 -7.53
CA MET A 1 -19.98 -21.66 -7.45
C MET A 1 -20.51 -21.64 -6.02
N ALA A 2 -19.95 -20.81 -5.15
CA ALA A 2 -20.49 -20.65 -3.79
C ALA A 2 -21.80 -19.87 -3.91
N GLY A 3 -22.91 -20.50 -3.52
CA GLY A 3 -24.23 -19.87 -3.47
C GLY A 3 -24.21 -18.75 -2.45
N GLY A 4 -24.16 -17.51 -2.93
CA GLY A 4 -24.40 -16.34 -2.10
C GLY A 4 -25.86 -16.34 -1.66
N GLU A 5 -26.08 -16.39 -0.35
CA GLU A 5 -27.39 -16.26 0.28
C GLU A 5 -28.11 -15.03 -0.28
N SER A 6 -29.22 -15.27 -0.98
CA SER A 6 -30.09 -14.28 -1.58
C SER A 6 -30.65 -13.35 -0.51
N GLY A 7 -30.03 -12.18 -0.33
CA GLY A 7 -30.47 -11.15 0.61
C GLY A 7 -29.36 -10.42 1.34
N LYS A 8 -28.10 -10.89 1.26
CA LYS A 8 -26.95 -10.16 1.81
C LYS A 8 -26.31 -9.34 0.69
N GLY A 9 -26.36 -8.02 0.83
CA GLY A 9 -25.64 -7.10 -0.02
C GLY A 9 -24.16 -7.46 -0.09
N LEU A 10 -23.52 -7.17 -1.23
CA LEU A 10 -22.13 -7.49 -1.52
C LEU A 10 -21.15 -7.08 -0.39
N TYR A 11 -21.53 -6.09 0.42
CA TYR A 11 -20.70 -5.53 1.48
C TYR A 11 -21.24 -5.78 2.91
N ASP A 12 -22.34 -6.51 3.08
CA ASP A 12 -23.00 -6.66 4.40
C ASP A 12 -22.11 -7.33 5.44
N HIS A 13 -21.28 -8.28 5.00
CA HIS A 13 -20.33 -8.97 5.86
C HIS A 13 -19.20 -8.04 6.35
N LEU A 14 -18.82 -7.03 5.55
CA LEU A 14 -17.82 -6.04 5.91
C LEU A 14 -18.37 -5.06 6.95
N TYR A 15 -19.60 -4.58 6.73
CA TYR A 15 -20.26 -3.68 7.69
C TYR A 15 -20.58 -4.39 9.00
N ARG A 16 -21.07 -5.64 8.96
CA ARG A 16 -21.34 -6.43 10.17
C ARG A 16 -20.10 -6.55 11.06
N ARG A 17 -18.96 -6.92 10.47
CA ARG A 17 -17.68 -7.05 11.20
C ARG A 17 -17.20 -5.72 11.77
N PHE A 18 -17.43 -4.61 11.06
CA PHE A 18 -17.11 -3.29 11.57
C PHE A 18 -17.96 -2.93 12.79
N PHE A 19 -19.26 -3.19 12.76
CA PHE A 19 -20.15 -2.91 13.89
C PHE A 19 -19.85 -3.78 15.11
N GLU A 20 -19.47 -5.04 14.93
CA GLU A 20 -19.04 -5.95 16.01
C GLU A 20 -17.78 -5.45 16.74
N HIS A 21 -16.92 -4.68 16.07
CA HIS A 21 -15.67 -4.16 16.62
C HIS A 21 -15.65 -2.64 16.76
N ARG A 22 -16.81 -1.99 16.70
CA ARG A 22 -16.92 -0.52 16.73
C ARG A 22 -16.25 0.10 17.96
N ASP A 23 -16.38 -0.56 19.11
CA ASP A 23 -15.85 -0.04 20.38
C ASP A 23 -14.36 -0.34 20.57
N THR A 24 -13.79 -1.23 19.75
CA THR A 24 -12.36 -1.60 19.80
C THR A 24 -11.51 -0.79 18.81
N HIS A 25 -12.14 -0.11 17.85
CA HIS A 25 -11.45 0.65 16.82
C HIS A 25 -11.52 2.15 17.09
N GLU A 26 -10.38 2.74 17.44
CA GLU A 26 -10.22 4.19 17.37
C GLU A 26 -10.36 4.64 15.91
N GLY A 27 -11.28 5.57 15.65
CA GLY A 27 -11.48 6.13 14.31
C GLY A 27 -10.23 6.84 13.79
N TYR A 28 -10.18 7.09 12.48
CA TYR A 28 -9.12 7.89 11.90
C TYR A 28 -9.19 9.33 12.45
N SER A 29 -8.26 9.68 13.34
CA SER A 29 -8.12 11.04 13.86
C SER A 29 -7.52 11.93 12.77
N PHE A 30 -8.37 12.70 12.08
CA PHE A 30 -7.96 13.62 11.01
C PHE A 30 -6.91 14.66 11.47
N GLN A 31 -6.82 14.91 12.77
CA GLN A 31 -5.85 15.84 13.38
C GLN A 31 -4.55 15.15 13.83
N GLN A 32 -4.53 13.82 13.92
CA GLN A 32 -3.34 13.00 14.18
C GLN A 32 -2.96 12.17 12.95
N ALA A 33 -3.07 12.76 11.76
CA ALA A 33 -2.34 12.22 10.62
C ALA A 33 -0.87 12.16 11.03
N PRO A 34 -0.17 11.01 10.89
CA PRO A 34 1.23 10.92 11.22
C PRO A 34 1.97 12.03 10.48
N GLY A 35 2.44 13.02 11.23
CA GLY A 35 3.00 14.26 10.71
C GLY A 35 4.30 13.97 9.98
N GLY A 36 4.20 13.70 8.68
CA GLY A 36 5.33 13.31 7.87
C GLY A 36 4.91 13.09 6.43
N SER A 37 4.67 14.18 5.69
CA SER A 37 4.68 14.10 4.23
C SER A 37 6.15 14.06 3.78
N ALA A 38 6.80 12.91 3.99
CA ALA A 38 8.09 12.66 3.38
C ALA A 38 7.84 12.33 1.90
N PRO A 39 8.45 13.05 0.94
CA PRO A 39 8.33 12.69 -0.46
C PRO A 39 8.85 11.26 -0.64
N THR A 40 8.08 10.43 -1.35
CA THR A 40 8.50 9.07 -1.66
C THR A 40 9.80 9.12 -2.47
N PRO A 41 10.81 8.31 -2.12
CA PRO A 41 12.06 8.27 -2.86
C PRO A 41 11.78 7.85 -4.31
N ALA A 42 12.05 8.75 -5.25
CA ALA A 42 11.84 8.50 -6.67
C ALA A 42 13.12 7.96 -7.31
N VAL A 43 13.00 6.95 -8.17
CA VAL A 43 14.12 6.44 -8.95
C VAL A 43 14.49 7.47 -10.01
N THR A 44 15.67 8.08 -9.89
CA THR A 44 16.20 9.00 -10.88
C THR A 44 16.82 8.26 -12.06
N PHE A 45 16.55 8.75 -13.27
CA PHE A 45 17.16 8.29 -14.51
C PHE A 45 17.99 9.41 -15.13
N ARG A 46 19.13 9.08 -15.73
CA ARG A 46 20.03 10.07 -16.37
C ARG A 46 19.33 10.86 -17.48
N GLU A 47 18.44 10.19 -18.21
CA GLU A 47 17.70 10.78 -19.31
C GLU A 47 16.20 10.77 -19.02
N LYS A 48 15.52 11.85 -19.39
CA LYS A 48 14.06 11.92 -19.35
C LYS A 48 13.46 10.89 -20.32
N LEU A 49 12.34 10.28 -19.93
CA LEU A 49 11.65 9.31 -20.78
C LEU A 49 11.14 10.03 -22.05
N ARG A 50 11.47 9.51 -23.23
CA ARG A 50 10.93 10.01 -24.51
C ARG A 50 9.89 9.01 -25.01
N TRP A 51 8.94 9.48 -25.82
CA TRP A 51 7.85 8.62 -26.29
C TRP A 51 8.34 7.50 -27.24
N TRP A 52 9.51 7.66 -27.85
CA TRP A 52 10.11 6.70 -28.79
C TRP A 52 11.21 5.82 -28.19
N THR A 53 11.53 5.92 -26.89
CA THR A 53 12.64 5.15 -26.31
C THR A 53 12.26 3.69 -26.05
N CYS A 54 13.05 2.77 -26.59
CA CYS A 54 12.89 1.32 -26.42
C CYS A 54 13.38 0.77 -25.06
N ASP A 55 14.05 1.60 -24.25
CA ASP A 55 14.60 1.23 -22.92
C ASP A 55 13.54 1.19 -21.79
N ARG A 56 12.26 1.44 -22.11
CA ARG A 56 11.16 1.52 -21.14
C ARG A 56 11.06 0.28 -20.24
N TRP A 57 11.30 -0.91 -20.79
CA TRP A 57 11.24 -2.16 -20.03
C TRP A 57 12.39 -2.27 -19.02
N GLN A 58 13.59 -1.81 -19.37
CA GLN A 58 14.76 -1.78 -18.48
C GLN A 58 14.52 -0.82 -17.32
N ARG A 59 13.95 0.36 -17.62
CA ARG A 59 13.56 1.33 -16.59
C ARG A 59 12.52 0.75 -15.62
N ARG A 60 11.51 0.04 -16.14
CA ARG A 60 10.51 -0.65 -15.31
C ARG A 60 11.15 -1.67 -14.39
N LYS A 61 12.11 -2.46 -14.89
CA LYS A 61 12.86 -3.43 -14.08
C LYS A 61 13.61 -2.75 -12.93
N LYS A 62 14.24 -1.60 -13.18
CA LYS A 62 14.92 -0.81 -12.15
C LYS A 62 13.96 -0.30 -11.08
N ILE A 63 12.79 0.22 -11.48
CA ILE A 63 11.75 0.68 -10.54
C ILE A 63 11.27 -0.46 -9.64
N LEU A 64 11.01 -1.64 -10.21
CA LEU A 64 10.58 -2.80 -9.45
C LEU A 64 11.65 -3.27 -8.47
N ALA A 65 12.93 -3.28 -8.87
CA ALA A 65 14.03 -3.66 -7.99
C ALA A 65 14.18 -2.70 -6.80
N GLU A 66 14.07 -1.38 -7.01
CA GLU A 66 14.10 -0.39 -5.93
C GLU A 66 12.88 -0.54 -5.00
N ARG A 67 11.69 -0.77 -5.56
CA ARG A 67 10.49 -1.07 -4.76
C ARG A 67 10.71 -2.28 -3.85
N ASP A 68 11.21 -3.38 -4.41
CA ASP A 68 11.42 -4.63 -3.66
C ASP A 68 12.53 -4.49 -2.62
N ARG A 69 13.50 -3.60 -2.83
CA ARG A 69 14.49 -3.22 -1.82
C ARG A 69 13.83 -2.47 -0.66
N LEU A 70 13.11 -1.39 -0.93
CA LEU A 70 12.43 -0.59 0.10
C LEU A 70 11.44 -1.44 0.92
N GLN A 71 10.70 -2.33 0.25
CA GLN A 71 9.78 -3.23 0.92
C GLN A 71 10.49 -4.17 1.91
N ARG A 72 11.67 -4.68 1.55
CA ARG A 72 12.50 -5.49 2.46
C ARG A 72 13.00 -4.68 3.64
N GLU A 73 13.47 -3.45 3.43
CA GLU A 73 13.92 -2.55 4.49
C GLU A 73 12.78 -2.26 5.50
N ILE A 74 11.56 -1.99 5.02
CA ILE A 74 10.37 -1.79 5.88
C ILE A 74 10.07 -3.04 6.71
N LEU A 75 10.14 -4.23 6.10
CA LEU A 75 9.91 -5.48 6.81
C LEU A 75 10.97 -5.73 7.89
N GLN A 76 12.23 -5.38 7.62
CA GLN A 76 13.32 -5.48 8.59
C GLN A 76 13.11 -4.52 9.77
N ILE A 77 12.77 -3.24 9.50
CA ILE A 77 12.47 -2.26 10.55
C ILE A 77 11.35 -2.74 11.46
N LYS A 78 10.28 -3.30 10.87
CA LYS A 78 9.15 -3.86 11.62
C LYS A 78 9.56 -5.05 12.51
N GLN A 79 10.47 -5.90 12.04
CA GLN A 79 10.99 -7.03 12.81
C GLN A 79 11.88 -6.55 13.97
N SER A 80 12.75 -5.55 13.72
CA SER A 80 13.63 -5.00 14.76
C SER A 80 12.90 -4.19 15.84
N GLY A 81 11.78 -3.55 15.50
CA GLY A 81 10.96 -2.80 16.46
C GLY A 81 10.05 -3.67 17.34
N SER A 82 10.08 -5.00 17.16
CA SER A 82 9.30 -5.97 17.94
C SER A 82 10.15 -6.73 18.97
N SER A 83 11.39 -6.28 19.22
CA SER A 83 12.30 -6.79 20.26
C SER A 83 12.26 -5.92 21.51
#